data_AF-A0A9P6YB77-F1
#
_entry.id   AF-A0A9P6YB77-F1
#
_cell.length_a   1.000
_cell.length_b   1.000
_cell.length_c   1.000
_cell.angle_alpha   90.00
_cell.angle_beta   90.00
_cell.angle_gamma   90.00
#
_symmetry.space_group_name_H-M   'P 1'
#
loop_
_entity.id
_entity.type
_entity.pdbx_description
1 polymer ?
#
loop_
_entity_poly.entity_id
_entity_poly.type
_entity_poly.pdbx_seq_one_letter_code
_entity_poly.pdbx_strand_id
1 'polypeptide(L)'
;MKRSNALPTPSATVTSLVLPEQLAQQAADAVRELLAEAAAANTTRSYATALRYWAGWHQGRYGVELALPVSEAVVIQFLVDHIQRKSKATLVSELPLRLDQALVAAGLKAKVGPLKLSTVVQRVAVLSTAHKLKRLATPCELPSIRTLLSRARRAAVKRGERPAKKPAITRDELEAMLATCGDSLEGLRDRALLGFGFASGGRRRSEIAAADMRDLRKVGDDGYIYRLEYSKTQQAGC
;
A
#
# COMPACT_ATOMS: atom_id res chain seq x y z
N MET A 1 39.56 -8.99 -52.32
CA MET A 1 40.22 -8.91 -51.00
C MET A 1 39.17 -8.72 -49.92
N LYS A 2 38.90 -9.75 -49.11
CA LYS A 2 37.92 -9.71 -48.00
C LYS A 2 38.55 -8.97 -46.81
N ARG A 3 37.97 -7.85 -46.38
CA ARG A 3 38.31 -7.21 -45.10
C ARG A 3 37.54 -7.92 -43.99
N SER A 4 38.27 -8.64 -43.13
CA SER A 4 37.74 -9.24 -41.91
C SER A 4 37.43 -8.13 -40.90
N ASN A 5 36.19 -8.04 -40.46
CA ASN A 5 35.74 -7.07 -39.46
C ASN A 5 35.70 -7.77 -38.09
N ALA A 6 36.82 -7.76 -37.37
CA ALA A 6 36.86 -8.28 -36.00
C ALA A 6 36.36 -7.19 -35.05
N LEU A 7 35.34 -7.51 -34.25
CA LEU A 7 34.83 -6.65 -33.18
C LEU A 7 35.91 -6.47 -32.10
N PRO A 8 36.15 -5.24 -31.59
CA PRO A 8 37.11 -5.01 -30.54
C PRO A 8 36.66 -5.69 -29.25
N THR A 9 37.49 -6.60 -28.74
CA THR A 9 37.29 -7.24 -27.44
C THR A 9 37.89 -6.33 -26.37
N PRO A 10 37.16 -5.99 -25.29
CA PRO A 10 37.72 -5.15 -24.23
C PRO A 10 38.89 -5.87 -23.55
N SER A 11 40.08 -5.25 -23.63
CA SER A 11 41.27 -5.64 -22.88
C SER A 11 41.14 -5.12 -21.44
N ALA A 12 40.44 -5.88 -20.61
CA ALA A 12 40.54 -5.74 -19.17
C ALA A 12 40.41 -7.13 -18.56
N THR A 13 41.52 -7.66 -18.06
CA THR A 13 41.54 -8.84 -17.20
C THR A 13 40.90 -8.44 -15.87
N VAL A 14 39.56 -8.51 -15.80
CA VAL A 14 38.84 -8.43 -14.53
C VAL A 14 39.00 -9.79 -13.86
N THR A 15 40.15 -9.97 -13.22
CA THR A 15 40.46 -11.19 -12.46
C THR A 15 39.69 -11.17 -11.15
N SER A 16 38.47 -11.66 -11.20
CA SER A 16 37.97 -12.58 -10.19
C SER A 16 37.07 -13.57 -10.91
N LEU A 17 37.47 -14.84 -10.97
CA LEU A 17 36.62 -15.92 -11.45
C LEU A 17 35.48 -16.11 -10.46
N VAL A 18 34.50 -15.20 -10.47
CA VAL A 18 33.26 -15.36 -9.75
C VAL A 18 32.46 -16.39 -10.54
N LEU A 19 32.06 -17.47 -9.89
CA LEU A 19 31.27 -18.51 -10.54
C LEU A 19 30.00 -17.87 -11.12
N PRO A 20 29.52 -18.27 -12.31
CA PRO A 20 28.30 -17.72 -12.90
C PRO A 20 27.11 -17.70 -11.93
N GLU A 21 27.03 -18.66 -11.02
CA GLU A 21 26.01 -18.72 -9.96
C GLU A 21 26.17 -17.63 -8.89
N GLN A 22 27.41 -17.28 -8.51
CA GLN A 22 27.68 -16.20 -7.55
C GLN A 22 27.35 -14.83 -8.15
N LEU A 23 27.63 -14.60 -9.44
CA LEU A 23 27.20 -13.41 -10.18
C LEU A 23 25.68 -13.34 -10.30
N ALA A 24 25.01 -14.47 -10.54
CA ALA A 24 23.54 -14.54 -10.57
C ALA A 24 22.91 -14.25 -9.20
N GLN A 25 23.53 -14.72 -8.11
CA GLN A 25 23.09 -14.46 -6.75
C GLN A 25 23.28 -12.97 -6.38
N GLN A 26 24.45 -12.40 -6.68
CA GLN A 26 24.72 -10.97 -6.49
C GLN A 26 23.76 -10.08 -7.30
N ALA A 27 23.48 -10.45 -8.56
CA ALA A 27 22.50 -9.74 -9.37
C ALA A 27 21.07 -9.86 -8.79
N ALA A 28 20.68 -11.03 -8.30
CA ALA A 28 19.39 -11.22 -7.63
C ALA A 28 19.29 -10.41 -6.33
N ASP A 29 20.37 -10.31 -5.56
CA ASP A 29 20.47 -9.49 -4.36
C ASP A 29 20.36 -7.99 -4.68
N ALA A 30 21.13 -7.50 -5.65
CA ALA A 30 21.06 -6.12 -6.10
C ALA A 30 19.66 -5.74 -6.62
N VAL A 31 18.99 -6.64 -7.35
CA VAL A 31 17.60 -6.43 -7.78
C VAL A 31 16.64 -6.41 -6.58
N ARG A 32 16.85 -7.28 -5.56
CA ARG A 32 16.04 -7.25 -4.33
C ARG A 32 16.21 -5.95 -3.56
N GLU A 33 17.44 -5.45 -3.44
CA GLU A 33 17.76 -4.17 -2.80
C GLU A 33 17.12 -3.01 -3.54
N LEU A 34 17.24 -2.97 -4.87
CA LEU A 34 16.60 -1.96 -5.71
C LEU A 34 15.08 -1.96 -5.57
N LEU A 35 14.46 -3.15 -5.54
CA LEU A 35 13.03 -3.30 -5.32
C LEU A 35 12.60 -2.92 -3.89
N ALA A 36 13.46 -3.16 -2.88
CA ALA A 36 13.20 -2.79 -1.50
C ALA A 36 13.33 -1.27 -1.28
N GLU A 37 14.30 -0.63 -1.94
CA GLU A 37 14.48 0.83 -1.95
C GLU A 37 13.28 1.54 -2.61
N ALA A 38 12.76 0.97 -3.69
CA ALA A 38 11.53 1.44 -4.34
C ALA A 38 10.26 1.21 -3.50
N ALA A 39 10.26 0.28 -2.54
CA ALA A 39 9.10 -0.03 -1.73
C ALA A 39 8.95 0.95 -0.55
N ALA A 40 8.10 1.97 -0.73
CA ALA A 40 7.81 2.94 0.34
C ALA A 40 7.50 2.25 1.69
N ALA A 41 8.07 2.73 2.80
CA ALA A 41 7.92 2.13 4.14
C ALA A 41 6.46 1.93 4.61
N ASN A 42 5.50 2.66 4.02
CA ASN A 42 4.07 2.46 4.25
C ASN A 42 3.52 1.20 3.54
N THR A 43 4.04 0.86 2.36
CA THR A 43 3.72 -0.35 1.60
C THR A 43 4.20 -1.59 2.34
N THR A 44 5.43 -1.58 2.85
CA THR A 44 6.01 -2.70 3.64
C THR A 44 5.20 -2.98 4.90
N ARG A 45 4.87 -1.94 5.68
CA ARG A 45 4.03 -2.09 6.88
C ARG A 45 2.62 -2.60 6.57
N SER A 46 2.03 -2.12 5.48
CA SER A 46 0.71 -2.55 5.00
C SER A 46 0.71 -4.03 4.58
N TYR A 47 1.76 -4.46 3.88
CA TYR A 47 1.97 -5.85 3.45
C TYR A 47 2.17 -6.78 4.64
N ALA A 48 3.09 -6.45 5.55
CA ALA A 48 3.35 -7.24 6.75
C ALA A 48 2.08 -7.41 7.59
N THR A 49 1.28 -6.35 7.74
CA THR A 49 0.00 -6.41 8.46
C THR A 49 -1.01 -7.33 7.78
N ALA A 50 -1.12 -7.27 6.45
CA ALA A 50 -2.01 -8.14 5.70
C ALA A 50 -1.57 -9.61 5.75
N LEU A 51 -0.27 -9.91 5.65
CA LEU A 51 0.23 -11.28 5.73
C LEU A 51 0.08 -11.89 7.12
N ARG A 52 0.35 -11.11 8.19
CA ARG A 52 0.06 -11.54 9.57
C ARG A 52 -1.41 -11.86 9.77
N TYR A 53 -2.30 -11.05 9.17
CA TYR A 53 -3.73 -11.34 9.21
C TYR A 53 -4.08 -12.64 8.50
N TRP A 54 -3.55 -12.86 7.29
CA TRP A 54 -3.76 -14.10 6.54
C TRP A 54 -3.30 -15.33 7.32
N ALA A 55 -2.10 -15.27 7.93
CA ALA A 55 -1.59 -16.36 8.75
C ALA A 55 -2.51 -16.67 9.94
N GLY A 56 -2.90 -15.65 10.71
CA GLY A 56 -3.77 -15.85 11.87
C GLY A 56 -5.20 -16.28 11.51
N TRP A 57 -5.80 -15.73 10.46
CA TRP A 57 -7.10 -16.18 9.98
C TRP A 57 -7.04 -17.61 9.46
N HIS A 58 -6.01 -17.97 8.68
CA HIS A 58 -5.86 -19.32 8.14
C HIS A 58 -5.66 -20.36 9.24
N GLN A 59 -4.76 -20.06 10.20
CA GLN A 59 -4.55 -20.89 11.38
C GLN A 59 -5.85 -21.06 12.18
N GLY A 60 -6.57 -19.97 12.44
CA GLY A 60 -7.81 -20.04 13.21
C GLY A 60 -8.98 -20.69 12.46
N ARG A 61 -8.98 -20.67 11.13
CA ARG A 61 -10.05 -21.23 10.30
C ARG A 61 -9.83 -22.71 9.96
N TYR A 62 -8.60 -23.09 9.65
CA TYR A 62 -8.24 -24.44 9.20
C TYR A 62 -7.40 -25.24 10.19
N GLY A 63 -6.92 -24.61 11.27
CA GLY A 63 -6.04 -25.25 12.26
C GLY A 63 -4.60 -25.45 11.79
N VAL A 64 -4.23 -24.92 10.63
CA VAL A 64 -2.91 -25.12 9.99
C VAL A 64 -2.30 -23.81 9.55
N GLU A 65 -0.97 -23.75 9.54
CA GLU A 65 -0.24 -22.56 9.13
C GLU A 65 -0.46 -22.26 7.64
N LEU A 66 -0.39 -20.97 7.28
CA LEU A 66 -0.55 -20.55 5.90
C LEU A 66 0.68 -20.94 5.08
N ALA A 67 0.54 -21.94 4.22
CA ALA A 67 1.52 -22.31 3.20
C ALA A 67 1.10 -21.78 1.82
N LEU A 68 2.08 -21.36 1.02
CA LEU A 68 1.87 -21.01 -0.39
C LEU A 68 2.31 -22.18 -1.29
N PRO A 69 1.61 -22.44 -2.42
CA PRO A 69 0.44 -21.72 -2.91
C PRO A 69 -0.83 -22.07 -2.12
N VAL A 70 -1.72 -21.11 -1.95
CA VAL A 70 -3.06 -21.41 -1.43
C VAL A 70 -3.97 -21.88 -2.56
N SER A 71 -5.02 -22.63 -2.23
CA SER A 71 -6.03 -23.03 -3.21
C SER A 71 -7.04 -21.90 -3.49
N GLU A 72 -7.76 -21.99 -4.60
CA GLU A 72 -8.91 -21.11 -4.88
C GLU A 72 -9.95 -21.14 -3.76
N ALA A 73 -10.23 -22.33 -3.22
CA ALA A 73 -11.19 -22.52 -2.13
C ALA A 73 -10.81 -21.69 -0.89
N VAL A 74 -9.52 -21.60 -0.55
CA VAL A 74 -9.04 -20.78 0.58
C VAL A 74 -9.33 -19.30 0.33
N VAL A 75 -9.11 -18.80 -0.90
CA VAL A 75 -9.42 -17.41 -1.24
C VAL A 75 -10.93 -17.15 -1.22
N ILE A 76 -11.74 -18.07 -1.74
CA ILE A 76 -13.21 -17.95 -1.69
C ILE A 76 -13.69 -17.91 -0.24
N GLN A 77 -13.20 -18.81 0.61
CA GLN A 77 -13.58 -18.84 2.03
C GLN A 77 -13.21 -17.52 2.72
N PHE A 78 -12.02 -16.99 2.44
CA PHE A 78 -11.61 -15.68 2.97
C PHE A 78 -12.59 -14.58 2.54
N LEU A 79 -13.01 -14.57 1.27
CA LEU A 79 -13.96 -13.58 0.79
C LEU A 79 -15.32 -13.72 1.46
N VAL A 80 -15.81 -14.94 1.62
CA VAL A 80 -17.13 -15.23 2.24
C VAL A 80 -17.13 -14.92 3.75
N ASP A 81 -16.02 -15.15 4.44
CA ASP A 81 -15.88 -14.81 5.86
C ASP A 81 -15.90 -13.29 6.09
N HIS A 82 -15.43 -12.48 5.14
CA HIS A 82 -15.20 -11.04 5.38
C HIS A 82 -16.09 -10.10 4.59
N ILE A 83 -16.68 -10.53 3.47
CA ILE A 83 -17.56 -9.71 2.64
C ILE A 83 -19.00 -9.89 3.09
N GLN A 84 -19.63 -8.78 3.47
CA GLN A 84 -21.05 -8.79 3.78
C GLN A 84 -21.90 -9.00 2.53
N ARG A 85 -22.81 -9.97 2.63
CA ARG A 85 -23.87 -10.25 1.65
C ARG A 85 -25.25 -10.05 2.30
N LYS A 86 -26.24 -9.71 1.50
CA LYS A 86 -27.63 -9.64 1.95
C LYS A 86 -28.19 -11.07 1.99
N SER A 87 -28.72 -11.49 3.13
CA SER A 87 -29.44 -12.75 3.30
C SER A 87 -30.76 -12.48 4.00
N LYS A 88 -31.91 -12.83 3.40
CA LYS A 88 -33.24 -12.74 4.03
C LYS A 88 -33.44 -11.50 4.94
N ALA A 89 -33.08 -10.32 4.41
CA ALA A 89 -33.14 -8.99 5.04
C ALA A 89 -31.97 -8.54 5.97
N THR A 90 -31.03 -9.38 6.35
CA THR A 90 -29.85 -8.98 7.16
C THR A 90 -28.55 -9.02 6.36
N LEU A 91 -27.55 -8.24 6.79
CA LEU A 91 -26.19 -8.33 6.27
C LEU A 91 -25.41 -9.35 7.08
N VAL A 92 -24.94 -10.39 6.41
CA VAL A 92 -24.22 -11.50 7.03
C VAL A 92 -22.87 -11.72 6.37
N SER A 93 -21.92 -12.21 7.15
CA SER A 93 -20.61 -12.71 6.75
C SER A 93 -20.37 -14.01 7.52
N GLU A 94 -19.61 -14.95 6.95
CA GLU A 94 -19.53 -16.31 7.52
C GLU A 94 -18.39 -16.50 8.54
N LEU A 95 -17.67 -15.44 8.92
CA LEU A 95 -16.61 -15.52 9.92
C LEU A 95 -17.22 -15.95 11.28
N PRO A 96 -16.81 -17.10 11.85
CA PRO A 96 -17.32 -17.52 13.15
C PRO A 96 -16.98 -16.49 14.24
N LEU A 97 -17.95 -16.15 15.10
CA LEU A 97 -17.78 -15.13 16.14
C LEU A 97 -16.57 -15.41 17.05
N ARG A 98 -16.35 -16.67 17.44
CA ARG A 98 -15.19 -17.06 18.27
C ARG A 98 -13.87 -16.80 17.56
N LEU A 99 -13.79 -17.11 16.27
CA LEU A 99 -12.60 -16.82 15.46
C LEU A 99 -12.39 -15.31 15.35
N ASP A 100 -13.47 -14.55 15.17
CA ASP A 100 -13.38 -13.10 15.11
C ASP A 100 -12.84 -12.48 16.41
N GLN A 101 -13.37 -12.93 17.56
CA GLN A 101 -12.88 -12.54 18.88
C GLN A 101 -11.41 -12.90 19.08
N ALA A 102 -10.98 -14.10 18.64
CA ALA A 102 -9.59 -14.51 18.72
C ALA A 102 -8.66 -13.63 17.85
N LEU A 103 -9.09 -13.25 16.64
CA LEU A 103 -8.34 -12.34 15.77
C LEU A 103 -8.20 -10.94 16.37
N VAL A 104 -9.20 -10.49 17.12
CA VAL A 104 -9.13 -9.22 17.86
C VAL A 104 -8.20 -9.33 19.07
N ALA A 105 -8.34 -10.39 19.87
CA ALA A 105 -7.47 -10.63 21.03
C ALA A 105 -5.98 -10.76 20.64
N ALA A 106 -5.70 -11.36 19.48
CA ALA A 106 -4.35 -11.45 18.92
C ALA A 106 -3.83 -10.15 18.28
N GLY A 107 -4.59 -9.05 18.30
CA GLY A 107 -4.20 -7.77 17.70
C GLY A 107 -4.13 -7.78 16.17
N LEU A 108 -4.69 -8.81 15.51
CA LEU A 108 -4.73 -8.93 14.05
C LEU A 108 -5.91 -8.15 13.44
N LYS A 109 -6.91 -7.84 14.27
CA LYS A 109 -8.11 -7.08 13.90
C LYS A 109 -8.45 -6.08 14.99
N ALA A 110 -8.90 -4.88 14.60
CA ALA A 110 -9.15 -3.80 15.56
C ALA A 110 -10.45 -3.97 16.37
N LYS A 111 -11.48 -4.59 15.80
CA LYS A 111 -12.79 -4.77 16.44
C LYS A 111 -13.53 -5.96 15.86
N VAL A 112 -14.43 -6.57 16.62
CA VAL A 112 -15.33 -7.64 16.15
C VAL A 112 -16.29 -7.07 15.08
N GLY A 113 -16.66 -7.89 14.10
CA GLY A 113 -17.54 -7.55 12.99
C GLY A 113 -16.88 -7.59 11.60
N PRO A 114 -17.60 -7.31 10.53
CA PRO A 114 -17.08 -7.43 9.16
C PRO A 114 -15.97 -6.42 8.87
N LEU A 115 -15.07 -6.79 7.96
CA LEU A 115 -14.05 -5.88 7.45
C LEU A 115 -14.66 -4.94 6.41
N LYS A 116 -14.07 -3.74 6.28
CA LYS A 116 -14.37 -2.88 5.13
C LYS A 116 -13.95 -3.58 3.84
N LEU A 117 -14.76 -3.44 2.79
CA LEU A 117 -14.45 -4.06 1.50
C LEU A 117 -13.08 -3.65 0.95
N SER A 118 -12.66 -2.39 1.18
CA SER A 118 -11.33 -1.91 0.79
C SER A 118 -10.20 -2.68 1.48
N THR A 119 -10.37 -3.03 2.76
CA THR A 119 -9.43 -3.87 3.52
C THR A 119 -9.37 -5.29 2.97
N VAL A 120 -10.51 -5.88 2.63
CA VAL A 120 -10.56 -7.22 2.02
C VAL A 120 -9.83 -7.23 0.67
N VAL A 121 -10.14 -6.27 -0.21
CA VAL A 121 -9.49 -6.13 -1.52
C VAL A 121 -7.98 -5.94 -1.37
N GLN A 122 -7.54 -5.09 -0.43
CA GLN A 122 -6.13 -4.87 -0.16
C GLN A 122 -5.43 -6.16 0.32
N ARG A 123 -6.06 -6.93 1.21
CA ARG A 123 -5.50 -8.21 1.68
C ARG A 123 -5.39 -9.26 0.59
N VAL A 124 -6.36 -9.33 -0.33
CA VAL A 124 -6.28 -10.22 -1.50
C VAL A 124 -5.17 -9.77 -2.46
N ALA A 125 -5.01 -8.46 -2.67
CA ALA A 125 -3.91 -7.95 -3.49
C ALA A 125 -2.53 -8.31 -2.89
N VAL A 126 -2.36 -8.15 -1.57
CA VAL A 126 -1.13 -8.56 -0.88
C VAL A 126 -0.87 -10.06 -1.01
N LEU A 127 -1.90 -10.91 -0.88
CA LEU A 127 -1.76 -12.35 -1.09
C LEU A 127 -1.33 -12.67 -2.53
N SER A 128 -1.91 -11.98 -3.52
CA SER A 128 -1.49 -12.14 -4.92
C SER A 128 -0.03 -11.76 -5.10
N THR A 129 0.42 -10.63 -4.54
CA THR A 129 1.83 -10.23 -4.60
C THR A 129 2.73 -11.25 -3.91
N ALA A 130 2.33 -11.81 -2.77
CA ALA A 130 3.11 -12.83 -2.07
C ALA A 130 3.33 -14.11 -2.92
N HIS A 131 2.32 -14.54 -3.68
CA HIS A 131 2.48 -15.64 -4.65
C HIS A 131 3.46 -15.26 -5.77
N LYS A 132 3.28 -14.06 -6.36
CA LYS A 132 4.13 -13.58 -7.46
C LYS A 132 5.59 -13.43 -7.06
N LEU A 133 5.87 -12.94 -5.84
CA LEU A 133 7.23 -12.83 -5.31
C LEU A 133 7.91 -14.21 -5.16
N LYS A 134 7.12 -15.26 -4.88
CA LYS A 134 7.59 -16.65 -4.89
C LYS A 134 7.53 -17.30 -6.28
N ARG A 135 7.21 -16.55 -7.34
CA ARG A 135 7.03 -17.03 -8.72
C ARG A 135 5.97 -18.15 -8.83
N LEU A 136 4.97 -18.13 -7.97
CA LEU A 136 3.86 -19.09 -7.94
C LEU A 136 2.63 -18.53 -8.68
N ALA A 137 1.83 -19.43 -9.25
CA ALA A 137 0.51 -19.07 -9.76
C ALA A 137 -0.38 -18.53 -8.62
N THR A 138 -1.12 -17.46 -8.89
CA THR A 138 -1.96 -16.81 -7.88
C THR A 138 -3.44 -17.16 -8.11
N PRO A 139 -4.11 -17.81 -7.14
CA PRO A 139 -5.55 -18.04 -7.23
C PRO A 139 -6.35 -16.72 -7.18
N CYS A 140 -5.74 -15.64 -6.70
CA CYS A 140 -6.41 -14.34 -6.54
C CYS A 140 -6.80 -13.68 -7.89
N GLU A 141 -6.18 -14.11 -8.99
CA GLU A 141 -6.40 -13.56 -10.32
C GLU A 141 -7.35 -14.40 -11.18
N LEU A 142 -7.83 -15.52 -10.65
CA LEU A 142 -8.80 -16.37 -11.32
C LEU A 142 -10.09 -15.60 -11.64
N PRO A 143 -10.74 -15.88 -12.80
CA PRO A 143 -11.95 -15.18 -13.22
C PRO A 143 -13.08 -15.21 -12.17
N SER A 144 -13.21 -16.33 -11.45
CA SER A 144 -14.14 -16.52 -10.34
C SER A 144 -13.93 -15.49 -9.21
N ILE A 145 -12.70 -15.35 -8.74
CA ILE A 145 -12.31 -14.41 -7.67
C ILE A 145 -12.50 -12.96 -8.12
N ARG A 146 -12.05 -12.63 -9.34
CA ARG A 146 -12.22 -11.29 -9.91
C ARG A 146 -13.70 -10.92 -10.05
N THR A 147 -14.52 -11.87 -10.49
CA THR A 147 -15.97 -11.70 -10.61
C THR A 147 -16.63 -11.49 -9.25
N LEU A 148 -16.26 -12.30 -8.25
CA LEU A 148 -16.79 -12.19 -6.89
C LEU A 148 -16.47 -10.83 -6.27
N LEU A 149 -15.21 -10.37 -6.36
CA LEU A 149 -14.80 -9.05 -5.88
C LEU A 149 -15.51 -7.91 -6.63
N SER A 150 -15.69 -8.04 -7.94
CA SER A 150 -16.43 -7.07 -8.75
C SER A 150 -17.89 -6.96 -8.31
N ARG A 151 -18.57 -8.10 -8.10
CA ARG A 151 -19.95 -8.13 -7.60
C ARG A 151 -20.06 -7.58 -6.17
N ALA A 152 -19.11 -7.91 -5.30
CA ALA A 152 -19.05 -7.37 -3.95
C ALA A 152 -18.93 -5.83 -3.93
N ARG A 153 -18.09 -5.25 -4.81
CA ARG A 153 -17.98 -3.79 -4.98
C ARG A 153 -19.29 -3.17 -5.40
N ARG A 154 -19.96 -3.73 -6.41
CA ARG A 154 -21.27 -3.24 -6.87
C ARG A 154 -22.32 -3.31 -5.76
N ALA A 155 -22.33 -4.41 -5.00
CA ALA A 155 -23.25 -4.58 -3.87
C ALA A 155 -22.99 -3.55 -2.77
N ALA A 156 -21.72 -3.30 -2.40
CA ALA A 156 -21.36 -2.29 -1.41
C ALA A 156 -21.79 -0.88 -1.85
N VAL A 157 -21.56 -0.51 -3.11
CA VAL A 157 -22.01 0.77 -3.68
C VAL A 157 -23.54 0.90 -3.61
N LYS A 158 -24.28 -0.16 -3.97
CA LYS A 158 -25.75 -0.17 -3.90
C LYS A 158 -26.27 -0.04 -2.46
N ARG A 159 -25.49 -0.46 -1.47
CA ARG A 159 -25.79 -0.28 -0.03
C ARG A 159 -25.42 1.11 0.51
N GLY A 160 -24.84 1.98 -0.32
CA GLY A 160 -24.40 3.32 0.11
C GLY A 160 -23.05 3.34 0.82
N GLU A 161 -22.29 2.22 0.82
CA GLU A 161 -20.91 2.21 1.32
C GLU A 161 -20.01 3.00 0.34
N ARG A 162 -19.90 4.30 0.56
CA ARG A 162 -18.96 5.17 -0.15
C ARG A 162 -17.73 5.39 0.71
N PRO A 163 -16.52 5.40 0.14
CA PRO A 163 -15.36 5.89 0.86
C PRO A 163 -15.68 7.31 1.40
N ALA A 164 -15.71 7.46 2.72
CA ALA A 164 -15.88 8.76 3.33
C ALA A 164 -14.65 9.60 2.97
N LYS A 165 -14.79 10.48 1.98
CA LYS A 165 -13.84 11.56 1.76
C LYS A 165 -14.18 12.64 2.78
N LYS A 166 -13.22 13.01 3.63
CA LYS A 166 -13.39 14.23 4.42
C LYS A 166 -13.52 15.40 3.44
N PRO A 167 -14.48 16.31 3.65
CA PRO A 167 -14.55 17.52 2.84
C PRO A 167 -13.21 18.25 2.92
N ALA A 168 -12.82 18.88 1.81
CA ALA A 168 -11.68 19.78 1.84
C ALA A 168 -12.00 20.94 2.78
N ILE A 169 -11.02 21.38 3.56
CA ILE A 169 -11.21 22.52 4.44
C ILE A 169 -11.53 23.75 3.58
N THR A 170 -12.47 24.58 4.01
CA THR A 170 -12.72 25.88 3.37
C THR A 170 -11.74 26.94 3.88
N ARG A 171 -11.71 28.10 3.21
CA ARG A 171 -10.92 29.24 3.67
C ARG A 171 -11.34 29.69 5.07
N ASP A 172 -12.64 29.78 5.33
CA ASP A 172 -13.17 30.25 6.61
C ASP A 172 -12.82 29.28 7.76
N GLU A 173 -12.87 27.98 7.49
CA GLU A 173 -12.41 26.94 8.43
C GLU A 173 -10.91 27.06 8.71
N LEU A 174 -10.10 27.36 7.70
CA LEU A 174 -8.67 27.61 7.87
C LEU A 174 -8.42 28.85 8.74
N GLU A 175 -9.07 29.97 8.44
CA GLU A 175 -8.92 31.21 9.21
C GLU A 175 -9.29 30.99 10.68
N ALA A 176 -10.37 30.24 10.95
CA ALA A 176 -10.74 29.84 12.31
C ALA A 176 -9.66 28.97 12.98
N MET A 177 -9.06 28.01 12.27
CA MET A 177 -7.96 27.19 12.82
C MET A 177 -6.70 28.03 13.10
N LEU A 178 -6.32 28.92 12.18
CA LEU A 178 -5.16 29.81 12.35
C LEU A 178 -5.32 30.76 13.53
N ALA A 179 -6.55 31.22 13.80
CA ALA A 179 -6.86 32.05 14.97
C ALA A 179 -6.67 31.32 16.31
N THR A 180 -6.68 29.99 16.32
CA THR A 180 -6.39 29.20 17.53
C THR A 180 -4.88 28.98 17.76
N CYS A 181 -4.04 29.19 16.75
CA CYS A 181 -2.59 29.08 16.88
C CYS A 181 -2.06 30.31 17.63
N GLY A 182 -1.60 30.15 18.88
CA GLY A 182 -0.94 31.23 19.63
C GLY A 182 0.44 31.61 19.08
N ASP A 183 1.13 32.52 19.77
CA ASP A 183 2.45 33.04 19.34
C ASP A 183 3.64 32.26 19.95
N SER A 184 3.39 31.10 20.56
CA SER A 184 4.45 30.18 20.96
C SER A 184 5.12 29.57 19.73
N LEU A 185 6.31 28.97 19.89
CA LEU A 185 6.98 28.25 18.80
C LEU A 185 6.11 27.13 18.22
N GLU A 186 5.33 26.45 19.06
CA GLU A 186 4.36 25.44 18.63
C GLU A 186 3.24 26.06 17.81
N GLY A 187 2.69 27.19 18.26
CA GLY A 187 1.64 27.91 17.54
C GLY A 187 2.11 28.45 16.19
N LEU A 188 3.32 29.03 16.12
CA LEU A 188 3.92 29.48 14.86
C LEU A 188 4.17 28.33 13.89
N ARG A 189 4.66 27.18 14.39
CA ARG A 189 4.85 25.97 13.58
C ARG A 189 3.52 25.48 13.02
N ASP A 190 2.50 25.36 13.87
CA ASP A 190 1.20 24.84 13.45
C ASP A 190 0.52 25.79 12.45
N ARG A 191 0.67 27.11 12.64
CA ARG A 191 0.23 28.16 11.71
C ARG A 191 0.92 28.01 10.34
N ALA A 192 2.24 27.79 10.33
CA ALA A 192 3.02 27.56 9.12
C ALA A 192 2.62 26.26 8.41
N LEU A 193 2.41 25.16 9.14
CA LEU A 193 2.00 23.86 8.59
C LEU A 193 0.60 23.93 7.96
N LEU A 194 -0.35 24.58 8.63
CA LEU A 194 -1.72 24.79 8.13
C LEU A 194 -1.71 25.66 6.87
N GLY A 195 -1.01 26.81 6.91
CA GLY A 195 -0.88 27.72 5.77
C GLY A 195 -0.21 27.05 4.57
N PHE A 196 0.91 26.37 4.80
CA PHE A 196 1.63 25.63 3.76
C PHE A 196 0.77 24.52 3.15
N GLY A 197 0.12 23.70 3.98
CA GLY A 197 -0.73 22.60 3.51
C GLY A 197 -1.92 23.06 2.66
N PHE A 198 -2.51 24.21 3.01
CA PHE A 198 -3.59 24.82 2.25
C PHE A 198 -3.11 25.48 0.95
N ALA A 199 -2.11 26.37 1.04
CA ALA A 199 -1.60 27.13 -0.11
C ALA A 199 -0.97 26.24 -1.19
N SER A 200 -0.38 25.11 -0.80
CA SER A 200 0.17 24.14 -1.74
C SER A 200 -0.89 23.22 -2.38
N GLY A 201 -2.18 23.41 -2.11
CA GLY A 201 -3.27 22.68 -2.78
C GLY A 201 -3.78 21.45 -2.04
N GLY A 202 -3.79 21.48 -0.71
CA GLY A 202 -4.38 20.40 0.12
C GLY A 202 -3.52 19.15 0.17
N ARG A 203 -2.23 19.32 0.49
CA ARG A 203 -1.23 18.23 0.49
C ARG A 203 -1.55 17.14 1.50
N ARG A 204 -1.11 15.91 1.20
CA ARG A 204 -1.23 14.79 2.14
C ARG A 204 -0.32 15.07 3.35
N ARG A 205 -0.74 14.64 4.54
CA ARG A 205 0.08 14.76 5.76
C ARG A 205 1.51 14.25 5.62
N SER A 206 1.73 13.17 4.85
CA SER A 206 3.06 12.64 4.59
C SER A 206 3.90 13.51 3.65
N GLU A 207 3.26 14.26 2.75
CA GLU A 207 3.93 15.22 1.86
C GLU A 207 4.35 16.45 2.67
N ILE A 208 3.48 16.95 3.56
CA ILE A 208 3.82 18.05 4.47
C ILE A 208 4.94 17.66 5.44
N ALA A 209 4.88 16.46 6.02
CA ALA A 209 5.89 15.99 6.97
C ALA A 209 7.28 15.73 6.34
N ALA A 210 7.33 15.50 5.02
CA ALA A 210 8.57 15.32 4.28
C ALA A 210 9.05 16.62 3.61
N ALA A 211 8.32 17.73 3.78
CA ALA A 211 8.64 18.98 3.11
C ALA A 211 9.92 19.58 3.69
N ASP A 212 10.81 20.01 2.79
CA ASP A 212 12.11 20.57 3.14
C ASP A 212 12.26 21.98 2.58
N MET A 213 12.90 22.87 3.35
CA MET A 213 13.13 24.25 2.95
C MET A 213 14.00 24.36 1.70
N ARG A 214 14.83 23.34 1.40
CA ARG A 214 15.66 23.28 0.18
C ARG A 214 14.83 23.28 -1.11
N ASP A 215 13.59 22.79 -1.03
CA ASP A 215 12.67 22.74 -2.17
C ASP A 215 11.78 23.98 -2.30
N LEU A 216 11.91 24.93 -1.36
CA LEU A 216 11.16 26.17 -1.33
C LEU A 216 11.99 27.28 -1.99
N ARG A 217 11.47 27.83 -3.08
CA ARG A 217 12.08 28.96 -3.79
C ARG A 217 11.20 30.19 -3.70
N LYS A 218 11.76 31.30 -3.24
CA LYS A 218 11.09 32.61 -3.30
C LYS A 218 11.02 33.09 -4.76
N VAL A 219 9.86 33.60 -5.17
CA VAL A 219 9.61 34.15 -6.50
C VAL A 219 8.94 35.51 -6.34
N GLY A 220 9.64 36.57 -6.76
CA GLY A 220 9.21 37.94 -6.50
C GLY A 220 9.26 38.31 -5.02
N ASP A 221 8.56 39.37 -4.64
CA ASP A 221 8.58 39.89 -3.27
C ASP A 221 7.66 39.10 -2.32
N ASP A 222 6.54 38.58 -2.84
CA ASP A 222 5.46 37.97 -2.05
C ASP A 222 5.15 36.50 -2.40
N GLY A 223 5.89 35.89 -3.33
CA GLY A 223 5.61 34.55 -3.84
C GLY A 223 6.62 33.50 -3.37
N TYR A 224 6.12 32.26 -3.21
CA TYR A 224 6.97 31.08 -3.05
C TYR A 224 6.50 29.96 -3.96
N ILE A 225 7.45 29.26 -4.56
CA ILE A 225 7.23 28.01 -5.29
C ILE A 225 7.84 26.88 -4.47
N TYR A 226 7.04 25.85 -4.19
CA TYR A 226 7.52 24.64 -3.53
C TYR A 226 7.55 23.49 -4.52
N ARG A 227 8.73 22.87 -4.71
CA ARG A 227 8.91 21.70 -5.56
C ARG A 227 8.68 20.43 -4.74
N LEU A 228 7.80 19.54 -5.20
CA LEU A 228 7.59 18.26 -4.53
C LEU A 228 8.41 17.17 -5.24
N GLU A 229 9.46 16.69 -4.58
CA GLU A 229 10.30 15.64 -5.16
C GLU A 229 9.63 14.25 -5.16
N TYR A 230 8.75 13.98 -4.19
CA TYR A 230 8.10 12.68 -4.04
C TYR A 230 6.60 12.82 -3.76
N SER A 231 5.75 12.40 -4.70
CA SER A 231 4.33 12.20 -4.43
C SER A 231 3.95 10.73 -4.66
N LYS A 232 3.01 10.20 -3.88
CA LYS A 232 2.49 8.83 -4.03
C LYS A 232 1.92 8.52 -5.43
N THR A 233 1.73 9.55 -6.25
CA THR A 233 1.14 9.52 -7.60
C THR A 233 2.13 9.93 -8.70
N GLN A 234 3.32 10.41 -8.34
CA GLN A 234 4.44 10.69 -9.25
C GLN A 234 5.67 10.01 -8.66
N GLN A 235 5.81 8.72 -8.95
CA GLN A 235 6.96 7.90 -8.58
C GLN A 235 7.98 7.81 -9.72
N ALA A 236 7.64 8.34 -10.90
CA ALA A 236 8.55 8.47 -12.02
C ALA A 236 8.82 9.97 -12.23
N GLY A 237 10.04 10.40 -11.96
CA GLY A 237 10.54 11.64 -12.53
C GLY A 237 10.83 11.38 -14.01
N CYS A 238 9.85 11.73 -14.85
CA CYS A 238 9.94 12.12 -16.26
C CYS A 238 8.53 12.45 -16.75
#